data_AF-A0A8T5LD19-F1
#
_entry.id   AF-A0A8T5LD19-F1
#
_cell.length_a   1.000
_cell.length_b   1.000
_cell.length_c   1.000
_cell.angle_alpha   90.00
_cell.angle_beta   90.00
_cell.angle_gamma   90.00
#
_symmetry.space_group_name_H-M   'P 1'
#
loop_
_entity.id
_entity.type
_entity.pdbx_description
1 polymer ?
#
loop_
_entity_poly.entity_id
_entity_poly.type
_entity_poly.pdbx_seq_one_letter_code
_entity_poly.pdbx_strand_id
1 'polypeptide(L)'
;MKSWLKYLLIGIVIFVLIIGLFFLYQLGFLIQNYDTKMFNKAIETGDVGYCHKIKDQGVAPGYYPSCVSLVAQKNNNPTICENLEERNSLSLEDCYSLYAYYKNDESLCVEPQCSKTLFNICIESGCETIKDYE
;
A
#
# COMPACT_ATOMS: atom_id res chain seq x y z
N MET A 1 -21.88 -20.77 50.51
CA MET A 1 -20.87 -20.05 49.67
C MET A 1 -21.45 -18.66 49.36
N LYS A 2 -20.84 -17.58 49.86
CA LYS A 2 -21.44 -16.23 49.89
C LYS A 2 -21.59 -15.65 48.48
N SER A 3 -22.78 -15.15 48.11
CA SER A 3 -23.08 -14.58 46.79
C SER A 3 -22.08 -13.50 46.33
N TRP A 4 -21.48 -12.76 47.27
CA TRP A 4 -20.46 -11.75 47.00
C TRP A 4 -19.19 -12.32 46.31
N LEU A 5 -18.81 -13.56 46.60
CA LEU A 5 -17.64 -14.19 45.97
C LEU A 5 -17.83 -14.40 44.46
N LYS A 6 -19.08 -14.65 44.03
CA LYS A 6 -19.40 -14.82 42.60
C LYS A 6 -19.22 -13.51 41.83
N TYR A 7 -19.71 -12.41 42.40
CA TYR A 7 -19.56 -11.08 41.77
C TYR A 7 -18.09 -10.64 41.71
N LEU A 8 -17.30 -10.94 42.73
CA LEU A 8 -15.87 -10.64 42.74
C LEU A 8 -15.12 -11.42 41.62
N LEU A 9 -15.40 -12.71 41.46
CA LEU A 9 -14.81 -13.51 40.38
C LEU A 9 -15.22 -13.02 39.00
N ILE A 10 -16.50 -12.68 38.79
CA ILE A 10 -16.98 -12.12 37.52
C ILE A 10 -16.29 -10.79 37.21
N GLY A 11 -16.15 -9.91 38.20
CA GLY A 11 -15.46 -8.64 38.04
C GLY A 11 -13.99 -8.80 37.61
N ILE A 12 -13.27 -9.75 38.22
CA ILE A 12 -11.87 -10.05 37.86
C ILE A 12 -11.79 -10.54 36.41
N VAL A 13 -12.67 -11.46 35.99
CA VAL A 13 -12.66 -11.99 34.62
C VAL A 13 -12.91 -10.88 33.60
N ILE A 14 -13.91 -10.02 33.83
CA ILE A 14 -14.20 -8.88 32.95
C ILE A 14 -13.01 -7.93 32.88
N PHE A 15 -12.39 -7.61 34.02
CA PHE A 15 -11.23 -6.72 34.06
C PHE A 15 -10.03 -7.27 33.27
N VAL A 16 -9.74 -8.56 33.40
CA VAL A 16 -8.66 -9.22 32.63
C VAL A 16 -8.97 -9.20 31.13
N LEU A 17 -10.23 -9.43 30.73
CA LEU A 17 -10.64 -9.35 29.32
C LEU A 17 -10.47 -7.93 28.75
N ILE A 18 -10.86 -6.91 29.51
CA ILE A 18 -10.70 -5.50 29.09
C ILE A 18 -9.21 -5.15 28.93
N ILE A 19 -8.36 -5.56 29.88
CA ILE A 19 -6.91 -5.35 29.78
C ILE A 19 -6.35 -6.07 28.55
N GLY A 20 -6.73 -7.33 28.32
CA GLY A 20 -6.29 -8.10 27.16
C GLY A 20 -6.65 -7.42 25.84
N LEU A 21 -7.88 -6.93 25.71
CA LEU A 21 -8.32 -6.18 24.53
C LEU A 21 -7.54 -4.87 24.35
N PHE A 22 -7.24 -4.16 25.44
CA PHE A 22 -6.43 -2.94 25.38
C PHE A 22 -5.01 -3.22 24.87
N PHE A 23 -4.35 -4.29 25.36
CA PHE A 23 -3.02 -4.67 24.86
C PHE A 23 -3.05 -5.06 23.38
N LEU A 24 -4.06 -5.81 22.95
CA LEU A 24 -4.24 -6.15 21.52
C LEU A 24 -4.43 -4.89 20.66
N TYR A 25 -5.19 -3.92 21.15
CA TYR A 25 -5.38 -2.63 20.46
C TYR A 25 -4.07 -1.84 20.32
N GLN A 26 -3.28 -1.74 21.39
CA GLN A 26 -1.99 -1.05 21.37
C GLN A 26 -0.99 -1.71 20.40
N LEU A 27 -0.96 -3.04 20.36
CA LEU A 27 -0.12 -3.78 19.42
C LEU A 27 -0.53 -3.53 17.96
N GLY A 28 -1.84 -3.46 17.66
CA GLY A 28 -2.33 -3.14 16.32
C GLY A 28 -1.91 -1.75 15.83
N PHE A 29 -1.95 -0.74 16.70
CA PHE A 29 -1.58 0.64 16.36
C PHE A 29 -0.07 0.80 16.06
N LEU A 30 0.79 0.02 16.72
CA LEU A 30 2.23 0.04 16.47
C LEU A 30 2.60 -0.47 15.06
N ILE A 31 1.86 -1.46 14.54
CA ILE A 31 2.12 -2.05 13.23
C ILE A 31 1.84 -1.04 12.11
N GLN A 32 0.72 -0.29 12.19
CA GLN A 32 0.34 0.67 11.14
C GLN A 32 1.32 1.86 10.98
N ASN A 33 1.99 2.29 12.06
CA ASN A 33 2.92 3.41 12.01
C ASN A 33 4.29 3.06 11.41
N TYR A 34 4.67 1.79 11.41
CA TYR A 34 5.95 1.35 10.90
C TYR A 34 6.01 1.44 9.36
N ASP A 35 4.93 1.03 8.69
CA ASP A 35 4.85 0.95 7.22
C ASP A 35 5.01 2.33 6.57
N THR A 36 4.32 3.33 7.12
CA THR A 36 4.39 4.72 6.63
C THR A 36 5.81 5.28 6.69
N LYS A 37 6.59 4.93 7.72
CA LYS A 37 7.97 5.42 7.87
C LYS A 37 8.89 4.83 6.81
N MET A 38 8.78 3.53 6.53
CA MET A 38 9.58 2.88 5.48
C MET A 38 9.19 3.38 4.10
N PHE A 39 7.90 3.61 3.86
CA PHE A 39 7.38 4.16 2.61
C PHE A 39 7.95 5.56 2.33
N ASN A 40 7.84 6.47 3.30
CA ASN A 40 8.37 7.82 3.15
C ASN A 40 9.89 7.81 2.93
N LYS A 41 10.61 6.94 3.65
CA LYS A 41 12.05 6.80 3.48
C LYS A 41 12.43 6.29 2.09
N ALA A 42 11.66 5.37 1.51
CA ALA A 42 11.86 4.90 0.14
C ALA A 42 11.75 6.06 -0.86
N ILE A 43 10.74 6.91 -0.73
CA ILE A 43 10.50 8.05 -1.63
C ILE A 43 11.55 9.15 -1.44
N GLU A 44 11.92 9.45 -0.21
CA GLU A 44 12.96 10.45 0.10
C GLU A 44 14.31 10.06 -0.49
N THR A 45 14.68 8.78 -0.37
CA THR A 45 15.98 8.26 -0.79
C THR A 45 16.01 7.80 -2.25
N GLY A 46 14.85 7.50 -2.84
CA GLY A 46 14.76 6.86 -4.15
C GLY A 46 15.24 5.41 -4.15
N ASP A 47 15.30 4.74 -2.98
CA ASP A 47 15.83 3.38 -2.83
C ASP A 47 14.70 2.34 -2.71
N VAL A 48 14.60 1.47 -3.73
CA VAL A 48 13.61 0.39 -3.82
C VAL A 48 13.80 -0.67 -2.72
N GLY A 49 14.99 -0.77 -2.12
CA GLY A 49 15.29 -1.66 -1.00
C GLY A 49 14.38 -1.43 0.21
N TYR A 50 13.89 -0.19 0.41
CA TYR A 50 12.90 0.09 1.45
C TYR A 50 11.51 -0.42 1.08
N CYS A 51 11.13 -0.41 -0.20
CA CYS A 51 9.86 -1.01 -0.65
C CYS A 51 9.86 -2.53 -0.42
N HIS A 52 11.00 -3.22 -0.62
CA HIS A 52 11.09 -4.66 -0.32
C HIS A 52 10.84 -4.97 1.16
N LYS A 53 11.29 -4.12 2.09
CA LYS A 53 11.02 -4.29 3.52
C LYS A 53 9.53 -4.19 3.86
N ILE A 54 8.77 -3.37 3.12
CA ILE A 54 7.30 -3.26 3.27
C ILE A 54 6.63 -4.56 2.79
N LYS A 55 7.10 -5.15 1.69
CA LYS A 55 6.59 -6.43 1.18
C LYS A 55 6.78 -7.56 2.19
N ASP A 56 7.97 -7.68 2.78
CA ASP A 56 8.32 -8.76 3.71
C ASP A 56 7.50 -8.72 5.01
N GLN A 57 6.88 -7.58 5.31
CA GLN A 57 6.07 -7.37 6.50
C GLN A 57 4.60 -7.80 6.35
N GLY A 58 4.20 -8.28 5.17
CA GLY A 58 2.82 -8.71 4.92
C GLY A 58 1.82 -7.54 4.92
N VAL A 59 2.29 -6.35 4.58
CA VAL A 59 1.46 -5.14 4.45
C VAL A 59 0.45 -5.32 3.32
N ALA A 60 -0.63 -4.55 3.33
CA ALA A 60 -1.70 -4.59 2.33
C ALA A 60 -1.13 -4.64 0.89
N PRO A 61 -1.67 -5.50 0.02
CA PRO A 61 -1.06 -5.85 -1.27
C PRO A 61 -0.80 -4.66 -2.20
N GLY A 62 -1.55 -3.56 -2.06
CA GLY A 62 -1.39 -2.34 -2.85
C GLY A 62 -0.21 -1.43 -2.47
N TYR A 63 0.36 -1.58 -1.28
CA TYR A 63 1.41 -0.66 -0.80
C TYR A 63 2.75 -0.85 -1.51
N TYR A 64 3.12 -2.09 -1.79
CA TYR A 64 4.41 -2.38 -2.42
C TYR A 64 4.51 -1.86 -3.87
N PRO A 65 3.56 -2.13 -4.78
CA PRO A 65 3.57 -1.55 -6.12
C PRO A 65 3.51 -0.02 -6.11
N SER A 66 2.73 0.57 -5.20
CA SER A 66 2.64 2.03 -5.04
C SER A 66 3.98 2.63 -4.57
N CYS A 67 4.68 1.95 -3.68
CA CYS A 67 6.02 2.36 -3.24
C CYS A 67 7.01 2.33 -4.41
N VAL A 68 7.04 1.23 -5.17
CA VAL A 68 7.96 1.05 -6.29
C VAL A 68 7.69 2.08 -7.40
N SER A 69 6.43 2.35 -7.74
CA SER A 69 6.08 3.33 -8.78
C SER A 69 6.45 4.78 -8.39
N LEU A 70 6.28 5.16 -7.13
CA LEU A 70 6.73 6.47 -6.64
C LEU A 70 8.26 6.59 -6.60
N VAL A 71 8.96 5.51 -6.27
CA VAL A 71 10.43 5.47 -6.37
C VAL A 71 10.88 5.56 -7.82
N ALA A 72 10.20 4.88 -8.75
CA ALA A 72 10.44 5.01 -10.18
C ALA A 72 10.26 6.47 -10.66
N GLN A 73 9.15 7.10 -10.24
CA GLN A 73 8.82 8.50 -10.54
C GLN A 73 9.88 9.44 -10.01
N LYS A 74 10.29 9.27 -8.75
CA LYS A 74 11.31 10.07 -8.08
C LYS A 74 12.64 10.05 -8.82
N ASN A 75 13.02 8.88 -9.32
CA ASN A 75 14.27 8.68 -10.07
C ASN A 75 14.14 8.97 -11.57
N ASN A 76 12.94 9.30 -12.07
CA ASN A 76 12.64 9.36 -13.50
C ASN A 76 13.07 8.09 -14.25
N ASN A 77 13.00 6.93 -13.59
CA ASN A 77 13.46 5.68 -14.14
C ASN A 77 12.36 4.61 -14.07
N PRO A 78 11.60 4.41 -15.16
CA PRO A 78 10.51 3.44 -15.19
C PRO A 78 11.01 1.98 -15.14
N THR A 79 12.29 1.69 -15.43
CA THR A 79 12.83 0.33 -15.30
C THR A 79 12.88 -0.13 -13.85
N ILE A 80 12.73 0.77 -12.87
CA ILE A 80 12.59 0.41 -11.46
C ILE A 80 11.35 -0.46 -11.23
N CYS A 81 10.30 -0.32 -12.05
CA CYS A 81 9.12 -1.19 -12.01
C CYS A 81 9.46 -2.66 -12.31
N GLU A 82 10.51 -2.95 -13.07
CA GLU A 82 10.98 -4.31 -13.37
C GLU A 82 11.47 -5.06 -12.12
N ASN A 83 11.75 -4.33 -11.02
CA ASN A 83 12.08 -4.95 -9.73
C ASN A 83 10.86 -5.54 -9.01
N LEU A 84 9.65 -5.36 -9.55
CA LEU A 84 8.47 -6.05 -9.06
C LEU A 84 8.57 -7.54 -9.40
N GLU A 85 8.77 -8.36 -8.38
CA GLU A 85 8.69 -9.81 -8.53
C GLU A 85 7.26 -10.23 -8.92
N GLU A 86 7.15 -11.11 -9.93
CA GLU A 86 5.90 -11.72 -10.46
C GLU A 86 4.96 -12.35 -9.42
N ARG A 87 5.40 -12.53 -8.17
CA ARG A 87 4.61 -13.21 -7.12
C ARG A 87 3.51 -12.34 -6.51
N ASN A 88 3.46 -11.04 -6.79
CA ASN A 88 2.44 -10.16 -6.24
C ASN A 88 1.24 -10.03 -7.20
N SER A 89 0.05 -9.93 -6.62
CA SER A 89 -1.22 -9.82 -7.34
C SER A 89 -1.41 -8.50 -8.10
N LEU A 90 -0.57 -7.51 -7.85
CA LEU A 90 -0.46 -6.32 -8.71
C LEU A 90 0.67 -6.53 -9.70
N SER A 91 0.33 -6.41 -10.97
CA SER A 91 1.22 -6.72 -12.08
C SER A 91 2.25 -5.61 -12.29
N LEU A 92 3.34 -5.95 -12.96
CA LEU A 92 4.30 -5.00 -13.52
C LEU A 92 3.59 -3.80 -14.20
N GLU A 93 2.49 -4.10 -14.89
CA GLU A 93 1.66 -3.13 -15.60
C GLU A 93 1.04 -2.07 -14.67
N ASP A 94 0.67 -2.45 -13.45
CA ASP A 94 0.11 -1.52 -12.47
C ASP A 94 1.15 -0.49 -12.02
N CYS A 95 2.43 -0.88 -11.96
CA CYS A 95 3.51 0.04 -11.64
C CYS A 95 3.77 1.06 -12.73
N TYR A 96 3.82 0.61 -14.00
CA TYR A 96 3.96 1.52 -15.14
C TYR A 96 2.76 2.46 -15.24
N SER A 97 1.55 1.95 -15.01
CA SER A 97 0.33 2.76 -15.00
C SER A 97 0.37 3.82 -13.89
N LEU A 98 0.78 3.46 -12.67
CA LEU A 98 0.96 4.42 -11.57
C LEU A 98 2.09 5.40 -11.84
N TYR A 99 3.20 4.97 -12.45
CA TYR A 99 4.30 5.84 -12.84
C TYR A 99 3.82 6.92 -13.82
N ALA A 100 3.10 6.52 -14.88
CA ALA A 100 2.52 7.43 -15.86
C ALA A 100 1.52 8.40 -15.22
N TYR A 101 0.64 7.89 -14.36
CA TYR A 101 -0.30 8.69 -13.57
C TYR A 101 0.40 9.76 -12.72
N TYR A 102 1.39 9.36 -11.91
CA TYR A 102 2.13 10.30 -11.07
C TYR A 102 2.98 11.27 -11.90
N LYS A 103 3.41 10.87 -13.10
CA LYS A 103 4.10 11.75 -14.05
C LYS A 103 3.18 12.76 -14.73
N ASN A 104 1.86 12.53 -14.73
CA ASN A 104 0.91 13.25 -15.59
C ASN A 104 1.37 13.24 -17.06
N ASP A 105 1.84 12.09 -17.53
CA ASP A 105 2.33 11.94 -18.90
C ASP A 105 1.66 10.73 -19.56
N GLU A 106 0.60 11.02 -20.31
CA GLU A 106 -0.23 10.05 -21.01
C GLU A 106 0.53 9.29 -22.10
N SER A 107 1.62 9.88 -22.63
CA SER A 107 2.46 9.22 -23.62
C SER A 107 3.18 8.00 -23.07
N LEU A 108 3.15 7.82 -21.74
CA LEU A 108 3.67 6.65 -21.04
C LEU A 108 2.61 5.55 -20.82
N CYS A 109 1.31 5.86 -21.00
CA CYS A 109 0.22 4.88 -20.94
C CYS A 109 0.05 4.17 -22.30
N VAL A 110 1.12 3.59 -22.84
CA VAL A 110 1.12 2.88 -24.13
C VAL A 110 0.92 1.38 -23.92
N GLU A 111 -0.03 0.77 -24.64
CA GLU A 111 -0.15 -0.68 -24.72
C GLU A 111 1.18 -1.32 -25.21
N PRO A 112 1.61 -2.47 -24.66
CA PRO A 112 0.89 -3.38 -23.79
C PRO A 112 1.17 -3.16 -22.28
N GLN A 113 1.79 -2.05 -21.89
CA GLN A 113 2.32 -1.88 -20.52
C GLN A 113 1.26 -1.48 -19.47
N CYS A 114 -0.01 -1.33 -19.87
CA CYS A 114 -1.11 -0.96 -18.99
C CYS A 114 -2.15 -2.08 -18.89
N SER A 115 -2.42 -2.51 -17.65
CA SER A 115 -3.53 -3.41 -17.31
C SER A 115 -4.84 -2.76 -17.75
N LYS A 116 -5.74 -3.52 -18.41
CA LYS A 116 -7.07 -3.02 -18.84
C LYS A 116 -7.90 -2.42 -17.70
N THR A 117 -7.68 -2.87 -16.47
CA THR A 117 -8.39 -2.37 -15.28
C THR A 117 -7.85 -1.01 -14.81
N LEU A 118 -6.55 -0.79 -14.98
CA LEU A 118 -5.88 0.47 -14.62
C LEU A 118 -5.75 1.43 -15.79
N PHE A 119 -5.99 0.99 -17.03
CA PHE A 119 -6.09 1.84 -18.20
C PHE A 119 -7.23 2.86 -18.05
N ASN A 120 -8.40 2.40 -17.60
CA ASN A 120 -9.51 3.31 -17.28
C ASN A 120 -9.18 4.25 -16.12
N ILE A 121 -8.32 3.87 -15.17
CA ILE A 121 -7.89 4.75 -14.07
C ILE A 121 -6.82 5.75 -14.55
N CYS A 122 -5.87 5.32 -15.40
CA CYS A 122 -4.94 6.22 -16.10
C CYS A 122 -5.72 7.25 -16.94
N ILE A 123 -6.81 6.80 -17.59
CA ILE A 123 -7.67 7.65 -18.42
C ILE A 123 -8.63 8.53 -17.62
N GLU A 124 -9.31 8.04 -16.59
CA GLU A 124 -10.34 8.81 -15.86
C GLU A 124 -9.77 9.90 -14.94
N SER A 125 -8.49 9.80 -14.57
CA SER A 125 -7.84 10.78 -13.69
C SER A 125 -6.84 11.71 -14.40
N GLY A 126 -6.80 11.65 -15.75
CA GLY A 126 -5.95 12.50 -16.59
C GLY A 126 -6.37 12.65 -18.06
N CYS A 127 -7.10 11.70 -18.66
CA CYS A 127 -7.41 11.66 -20.10
C CYS A 127 -8.89 11.92 -20.44
N GLU A 128 -9.47 13.02 -19.95
CA GLU A 128 -10.45 13.73 -20.77
C GLU A 128 -9.73 14.90 -21.42
N THR A 129 -9.20 14.69 -22.61
CA THR A 129 -9.51 15.54 -23.77
C THR A 129 -8.81 15.04 -25.04
N ILE A 130 -9.59 15.02 -26.12
CA ILE A 130 -9.19 14.83 -27.51
C ILE A 130 -9.11 13.36 -27.96
N LYS A 131 -10.28 12.80 -28.25
CA LYS A 131 -10.56 12.30 -29.60
C LYS A 131 -12.06 12.35 -29.91
N ASP A 132 -12.35 13.12 -30.95
CA ASP A 132 -13.47 12.95 -31.89
C ASP A 132 -14.86 13.47 -31.49
N TYR A 133 -15.03 14.80 -31.61
CA TYR A 133 -16.21 15.39 -32.24
C TYR A 133 -15.76 16.08 -33.54
N GLU A 134 -15.81 15.33 -34.65
CA GLU A 134 -16.09 15.86 -36.00
C GLU A 134 -17.34 15.17 -36.54
#